data_AF-A0A4U6RU70-F1
#
_entry.id   AF-A0A4U6RU70-F1
#
_cell.length_a   1.000
_cell.length_b   1.000
_cell.length_c   1.000
_cell.angle_alpha   90.00
_cell.angle_beta   90.00
_cell.angle_gamma   90.00
#
_symmetry.space_group_name_H-M   'P 1'
#
loop_
_entity.id
_entity.type
_entity.pdbx_description
1 polymer ?
#
loop_
_entity_poly.entity_id
_entity_poly.type
_entity_poly.pdbx_seq_one_letter_code
_entity_poly.pdbx_strand_id
1 'polypeptide(L)'
;MTAPITLAFSGDQHEHLKSFRFPGDGNEAVAILLCGSRAGDRSHRLVVREIHGIPYEDCSERTPMRVTWLPDYIAPMLDRAAAEGLSVVKVHSHPGGYAAFSLTDDKGDERLLPMIRGRVEADVPHGSAVILPGGQMFGRVLNAADGFDPIYCISVAGDDLHFWYADAGSIELPNFVASHAQAFDKGTIERLRRLSFAVIGASGTGSPTIEQLMRLGAALIVGVDDDHMEERNVNRILNSTMDDVENERPKVDVLADAVGRTGLGTRFIPMKKNLWDPEVIREVAQCDIIFGCMDTVDGRYLLNAIASYYSIPYFDIGVRLDATKDFDGVANIREVCGTVNYLRPGRSSLVSRGLFTMSDVAAAGLRRNDPAAHDRQVEDG
;
A
#
# COMPACT_ATOMS: atom_id res chain seq x y z
N MET A 1 -16.04 1.59 16.43
CA MET A 1 -15.14 0.43 16.22
C MET A 1 -13.78 0.99 15.85
N THR A 2 -12.71 0.50 16.46
CA THR A 2 -11.34 0.84 16.09
C THR A 2 -11.03 0.27 14.69
N ALA A 3 -10.25 0.99 13.90
CA ALA A 3 -9.87 0.51 12.57
C ALA A 3 -9.02 -0.77 12.67
N PRO A 4 -9.18 -1.74 11.75
CA PRO A 4 -8.39 -2.96 11.76
C PRO A 4 -6.89 -2.65 11.61
N ILE A 5 -6.06 -3.38 12.35
CA ILE A 5 -4.60 -3.21 12.30
C ILE A 5 -4.02 -4.08 11.19
N THR A 6 -3.13 -3.50 10.38
CA THR A 6 -2.40 -4.18 9.30
C THR A 6 -0.90 -4.04 9.49
N LEU A 7 -0.12 -4.99 8.95
CA LEU A 7 1.33 -4.97 8.98
C LEU A 7 1.89 -5.07 7.55
N ALA A 8 2.68 -4.09 7.14
CA ALA A 8 3.17 -3.93 5.78
C ALA A 8 4.69 -4.09 5.69
N PHE A 9 5.13 -4.94 4.77
CA PHE A 9 6.52 -5.19 4.41
C PHE A 9 6.78 -4.79 2.96
N SER A 10 7.99 -4.31 2.67
CA SER A 10 8.53 -4.44 1.31
C SER A 10 8.92 -5.90 1.04
N GLY A 11 9.01 -6.28 -0.24
CA GLY A 11 9.48 -7.62 -0.59
C GLY A 11 10.89 -7.92 -0.07
N ASP A 12 11.78 -6.93 -0.04
CA ASP A 12 13.15 -7.12 0.45
C ASP A 12 13.19 -7.35 1.96
N GLN A 13 12.34 -6.65 2.71
CA GLN A 13 12.21 -6.83 4.15
C GLN A 13 11.66 -8.23 4.47
N HIS A 14 10.65 -8.68 3.73
CA HIS A 14 10.08 -10.02 3.91
C HIS A 14 11.08 -11.13 3.56
N GLU A 15 11.81 -11.01 2.44
CA GLU A 15 12.87 -11.95 2.08
C GLU A 15 14.03 -11.94 3.08
N HIS A 16 14.43 -10.77 3.56
CA HIS A 16 15.45 -10.66 4.61
C HIS A 16 15.01 -11.39 5.88
N LEU A 17 13.78 -11.14 6.35
CA LEU A 17 13.18 -11.82 7.50
C LEU A 17 13.14 -13.34 7.29
N LYS A 18 12.71 -13.81 6.12
CA LYS A 18 12.66 -15.24 5.79
C LYS A 18 14.04 -15.89 5.80
N SER A 19 15.03 -15.26 5.17
CA SER A 19 16.41 -15.77 5.11
C SER A 19 17.03 -15.94 6.49
N PHE A 20 16.76 -14.98 7.39
CA PHE A 20 17.27 -15.03 8.74
C PHE A 20 16.46 -15.98 9.63
N ARG A 21 15.19 -16.29 9.37
CA ARG A 21 14.36 -17.09 10.30
C ARG A 21 14.30 -18.59 10.02
N PHE A 22 14.91 -19.04 8.93
CA PHE A 22 15.08 -20.46 8.61
C PHE A 22 16.55 -20.77 8.29
N PRO A 23 17.45 -20.83 9.29
CA PRO A 23 18.87 -21.14 9.06
C PRO A 23 19.12 -22.60 8.64
N GLY A 24 18.08 -23.43 8.54
CA GLY A 24 18.16 -24.83 8.13
C GLY A 24 18.40 -25.82 9.28
N ASP A 25 18.49 -25.35 10.53
CA ASP A 25 18.68 -26.19 11.72
C ASP A 25 17.38 -26.76 12.30
N GLY A 26 16.23 -26.36 11.76
CA GLY A 26 14.90 -26.79 12.20
C GLY A 26 14.43 -26.16 13.51
N ASN A 27 15.18 -25.20 14.07
CA ASN A 27 14.83 -24.52 15.32
C ASN A 27 14.16 -23.16 15.06
N GLU A 28 13.29 -22.75 15.98
CA GLU A 28 12.69 -21.42 15.94
C GLU A 28 13.75 -20.32 16.04
N ALA A 29 13.38 -19.15 15.54
CA ALA A 29 14.23 -17.98 15.60
C ALA A 29 13.37 -16.71 15.74
N VAL A 30 13.87 -15.68 16.46
CA VAL A 30 13.12 -14.45 16.80
C VAL A 30 13.73 -13.19 16.19
N ALA A 31 12.92 -12.29 15.65
CA ALA A 31 13.32 -10.95 15.28
C ALA A 31 12.40 -9.92 15.96
N ILE A 32 12.91 -8.71 16.13
CA ILE A 32 12.14 -7.55 16.57
C ILE A 32 12.01 -6.60 15.40
N LEU A 33 10.78 -6.24 15.09
CA LEU A 33 10.47 -5.23 14.10
C LEU A 33 10.25 -3.90 14.79
N LEU A 34 10.84 -2.84 14.25
CA LEU A 34 10.45 -1.47 14.54
C LEU A 34 9.60 -0.95 13.38
N CYS A 35 8.37 -0.56 13.70
CA CYS A 35 7.37 -0.17 12.72
C CYS A 35 6.97 1.29 12.91
N GLY A 36 6.95 2.04 11.82
CA GLY A 36 6.19 3.28 11.76
C GLY A 36 4.69 2.99 11.84
N SER A 37 3.91 3.95 12.31
CA SER A 37 2.47 3.78 12.50
C SER A 37 1.70 4.85 11.74
N ARG A 38 0.64 4.44 11.04
CA ARG A 38 -0.33 5.34 10.42
C ARG A 38 -1.74 4.95 10.86
N ALA A 39 -2.24 5.67 11.87
CA ALA A 39 -3.60 5.51 12.35
C ALA A 39 -4.61 6.06 11.33
N GLY A 40 -5.75 5.38 11.20
CA GLY A 40 -6.81 5.68 10.24
C GLY A 40 -8.19 5.35 10.76
N ASP A 41 -9.20 5.81 10.04
CA ASP A 41 -10.58 5.36 10.18
C ASP A 41 -10.81 4.05 9.40
N ARG A 42 -10.17 3.94 8.23
CA ARG A 42 -10.00 2.81 7.29
C ARG A 42 -9.29 1.61 7.89
N SER A 43 -8.04 1.89 8.22
CA SER A 43 -7.00 0.93 8.52
C SER A 43 -5.94 1.62 9.37
N HIS A 44 -5.47 0.92 10.40
CA HIS A 44 -4.30 1.31 11.16
C HIS A 44 -3.10 0.51 10.64
N ARG A 45 -2.25 1.15 9.84
CA ARG A 45 -1.13 0.50 9.16
C ARG A 45 0.15 0.60 9.98
N LEU A 46 0.74 -0.55 10.28
CA LEU A 46 2.10 -0.67 10.80
C LEU A 46 3.03 -0.94 9.63
N VAL A 47 4.02 -0.07 9.43
CA VAL A 47 4.96 -0.16 8.31
C VAL A 47 6.32 -0.54 8.85
N VAL A 48 6.83 -1.70 8.47
CA VAL A 48 8.15 -2.16 8.92
C VAL A 48 9.21 -1.19 8.43
N ARG A 49 10.01 -0.66 9.36
CA ARG A 49 11.17 0.18 9.05
C ARG A 49 12.45 -0.60 9.21
N GLU A 50 12.54 -1.39 10.27
CA GLU A 50 13.75 -2.14 10.63
C GLU A 50 13.42 -3.53 11.11
N ILE A 51 14.34 -4.46 10.84
CA ILE A 51 14.29 -5.85 11.25
C ILE A 51 15.57 -6.12 12.04
N HIS A 52 15.41 -6.40 13.32
CA HIS A 52 16.52 -6.72 14.22
C HIS A 52 16.46 -8.18 14.60
N GLY A 53 17.35 -8.96 14.00
CA GLY A 53 17.46 -10.37 14.30
C GLY A 53 18.08 -10.64 15.67
N ILE A 54 17.48 -11.50 16.49
CA ILE A 54 18.16 -12.03 17.68
C ILE A 54 19.22 -13.06 17.21
N PRO A 55 20.52 -12.88 17.53
CA PRO A 55 21.57 -13.82 17.21
C PRO A 55 21.30 -15.18 17.86
N TYR A 56 21.67 -16.25 17.16
CA TYR A 56 21.35 -17.61 17.60
C TYR A 56 22.10 -17.99 18.87
N GLU A 57 23.34 -17.52 18.97
CA GLU A 57 24.25 -17.69 20.10
C GLU A 57 23.77 -16.98 21.37
N ASP A 58 22.98 -15.91 21.22
CA ASP A 58 22.42 -15.13 22.33
C ASP A 58 21.07 -15.70 22.82
N CYS A 59 20.58 -16.76 22.17
CA CYS A 59 19.40 -17.48 22.61
C CYS A 59 19.79 -18.54 23.65
N SER A 60 19.37 -18.34 24.90
CA SER A 60 19.51 -19.32 25.99
C SER A 60 18.85 -20.67 25.69
N GLU A 61 17.86 -20.71 24.80
CA GLU A 61 17.21 -21.92 24.33
C GLU A 61 16.71 -21.71 22.90
N ARG A 62 16.96 -22.69 22.01
CA ARG A 62 16.35 -22.78 20.67
C ARG A 62 15.99 -24.24 20.40
N THR A 63 14.72 -24.47 20.11
CA THR A 63 14.15 -25.76 19.74
C THR A 63 13.14 -25.55 18.62
N PRO A 64 12.59 -26.60 17.99
CA PRO A 64 11.56 -26.45 16.95
C PRO A 64 10.22 -25.87 17.43
N MET A 65 10.01 -25.73 18.75
CA MET A 65 8.73 -25.29 19.34
C MET A 65 8.88 -24.20 20.41
N ARG A 66 10.11 -23.72 20.61
CA ARG A 66 10.42 -22.73 21.65
C ARG A 66 11.75 -22.07 21.40
N VAL A 67 11.78 -20.76 21.66
CA VAL A 67 12.98 -19.93 21.69
C VAL A 67 12.95 -18.98 22.88
N THR A 68 14.07 -18.89 23.60
CA THR A 68 14.23 -18.02 24.78
C THR A 68 15.52 -17.21 24.64
N TRP A 69 15.44 -15.89 24.81
CA TRP A 69 16.57 -14.95 24.73
C TRP A 69 16.59 -14.00 25.92
N LEU A 70 17.72 -13.33 26.14
CA LEU A 70 17.85 -12.33 27.19
C LEU A 70 17.12 -11.02 26.81
N PRO A 71 16.24 -10.49 27.67
CA PRO A 71 15.52 -9.24 27.39
C PRO A 71 16.42 -8.03 27.14
N ASP A 72 17.65 -8.01 27.68
CA ASP A 72 18.60 -6.91 27.51
C ASP A 72 18.94 -6.65 26.03
N TYR A 73 18.84 -7.67 25.18
CA TYR A 73 19.10 -7.54 23.74
C TYR A 73 18.15 -6.55 23.07
N ILE A 74 16.89 -6.49 23.52
CA ILE A 74 15.87 -5.64 22.88
C ILE A 74 15.82 -4.24 23.51
N ALA A 75 16.53 -3.99 24.62
CA ALA A 75 16.49 -2.71 25.31
C ALA A 75 16.84 -1.50 24.41
N PRO A 76 17.91 -1.52 23.58
CA PRO A 76 18.20 -0.41 22.68
C PRO A 76 17.09 -0.15 21.65
N MET A 77 16.39 -1.21 21.21
CA MET A 77 15.28 -1.12 20.27
C MET A 77 14.05 -0.49 20.95
N LEU A 78 13.79 -0.85 22.20
CA LEU A 78 12.71 -0.27 22.99
C LEU A 78 12.96 1.21 23.31
N ASP A 79 14.20 1.58 23.65
CA ASP A 79 14.57 2.97 23.91
C ASP A 79 14.36 3.84 22.66
N ARG A 80 14.71 3.31 21.48
CA ARG A 80 14.44 3.97 20.21
C ARG A 80 12.96 4.03 19.86
N ALA A 81 12.23 2.95 20.10
CA ALA A 81 10.78 2.92 19.90
C ALA A 81 10.06 3.95 20.79
N ALA A 82 10.50 4.13 22.03
CA ALA A 82 10.01 5.16 22.93
C ALA A 82 10.29 6.58 22.39
N ALA A 83 11.54 6.83 21.96
CA ALA A 83 11.95 8.14 21.47
C ALA A 83 11.22 8.58 20.19
N GLU A 84 10.90 7.63 19.30
CA GLU A 84 10.30 7.90 17.99
C GLU A 84 8.81 7.55 17.90
N GLY A 85 8.21 7.00 18.95
CA GLY A 85 6.83 6.52 18.95
C GLY A 85 6.59 5.36 17.98
N LEU A 86 7.49 4.37 17.95
CA LEU A 86 7.41 3.24 17.02
C LEU A 86 6.67 2.05 17.63
N SER A 87 5.89 1.37 16.79
CA SER A 87 5.31 0.08 17.11
C SER A 87 6.38 -1.01 17.07
N VAL A 88 6.55 -1.72 18.18
CA VAL A 88 7.37 -2.93 18.25
C VAL A 88 6.54 -4.18 17.94
N VAL A 89 7.00 -5.01 17.00
CA VAL A 89 6.40 -6.31 16.69
C VAL A 89 7.44 -7.41 16.83
N LYS A 90 7.22 -8.36 17.75
CA LYS A 90 8.04 -9.58 17.84
C LYS A 90 7.66 -10.51 16.69
N VAL A 91 8.63 -11.09 15.98
CA VAL A 91 8.36 -12.14 15.00
C VAL A 91 9.14 -13.39 15.34
N HIS A 92 8.49 -14.55 15.31
CA HIS A 92 9.19 -15.83 15.39
C HIS A 92 8.81 -16.77 14.25
N SER A 93 9.68 -17.73 13.93
CA SER A 93 9.38 -18.76 12.93
C SER A 93 8.75 -19.99 13.55
N HIS A 94 7.85 -20.65 12.80
CA HIS A 94 7.43 -22.03 13.07
C HIS A 94 8.01 -22.96 11.99
N PRO A 95 9.20 -23.58 12.21
CA PRO A 95 9.86 -24.45 11.23
C PRO A 95 9.00 -25.62 10.77
N GLY A 96 8.16 -26.16 11.66
CA GLY A 96 7.24 -27.25 11.36
C GLY A 96 5.99 -26.85 10.55
N GLY A 97 5.80 -25.55 10.23
CA GLY A 97 4.66 -25.09 9.45
C GLY A 97 3.33 -25.02 10.22
N TYR A 98 3.35 -25.07 11.55
CA TYR A 98 2.14 -24.95 12.38
C TYR A 98 1.53 -23.54 12.24
N ALA A 99 0.37 -23.44 11.59
CA ALA A 99 -0.24 -22.17 11.20
C ALA A 99 -1.21 -21.57 12.25
N ALA A 100 -0.84 -21.65 13.53
CA ALA A 100 -1.58 -21.04 14.63
C ALA A 100 -0.63 -20.68 15.79
N PHE A 101 -1.08 -19.80 16.70
CA PHE A 101 -0.37 -19.57 17.96
C PHE A 101 -0.53 -20.77 18.90
N SER A 102 0.56 -21.18 19.53
CA SER A 102 0.60 -22.22 20.55
C SER A 102 0.42 -21.64 21.97
N LEU A 103 0.14 -22.51 22.94
CA LEU A 103 0.09 -22.11 24.36
C LEU A 103 1.43 -21.54 24.87
N THR A 104 2.55 -21.93 24.26
CA THR A 104 3.88 -21.36 24.58
C THR A 104 3.96 -19.92 24.10
N ASP A 105 3.43 -19.65 22.90
CA ASP A 105 3.39 -18.29 22.33
C ASP A 105 2.49 -17.38 23.14
N ASP A 106 1.30 -17.87 23.53
CA ASP A 106 0.33 -17.16 24.38
C ASP A 106 0.99 -16.66 25.67
N LYS A 107 1.59 -17.58 26.42
CA LYS A 107 2.29 -17.25 27.68
C LYS A 107 3.48 -16.31 27.47
N GLY A 108 4.17 -16.43 26.33
CA GLY A 108 5.27 -15.55 25.98
C GLY A 108 4.80 -14.12 25.72
N ASP A 109 3.77 -13.97 24.90
CA ASP A 109 3.24 -12.67 24.48
C ASP A 109 2.48 -11.97 25.61
N GLU A 110 1.77 -12.73 26.47
CA GLU A 110 1.10 -12.21 27.68
C GLU A 110 2.08 -11.54 28.65
N ARG A 111 3.36 -11.93 28.62
CA ARG A 111 4.41 -11.35 29.45
C ARG A 111 5.17 -10.25 28.72
N LEU A 112 5.49 -10.48 27.45
CA LEU A 112 6.37 -9.60 26.68
C LEU A 112 5.66 -8.32 26.21
N LEU A 113 4.47 -8.43 25.61
CA LEU A 113 3.82 -7.28 24.98
C LEU A 113 3.42 -6.19 25.98
N PRO A 114 2.88 -6.50 27.19
CA PRO A 114 2.62 -5.48 28.20
C PRO A 114 3.89 -4.78 28.69
N MET A 115 5.02 -5.49 28.78
CA MET A 115 6.32 -4.91 29.13
C MET A 115 6.79 -3.93 28.04
N ILE A 116 6.68 -4.33 26.78
CA ILE A 116 7.00 -3.46 25.63
C ILE A 116 6.15 -2.18 25.68
N ARG A 117 4.82 -2.31 25.82
CA ARG A 117 3.90 -1.17 25.92
C ARG A 117 4.30 -0.24 27.08
N GLY A 118 4.59 -0.82 28.24
CA GLY A 118 4.99 -0.07 29.44
C GLY A 118 6.35 0.60 29.32
N ARG A 119 7.25 0.14 28.43
CA ARG A 119 8.57 0.75 28.21
C ARG A 119 8.58 1.78 27.09
N VAL A 120 7.76 1.59 26.05
CA VAL A 120 7.65 2.53 24.93
C VAL A 120 6.83 3.76 25.34
N GLU A 121 5.81 3.60 26.19
CA GLU A 121 4.95 4.68 26.72
C GLU A 121 4.31 5.60 25.65
N ALA A 122 4.25 5.15 24.39
CA ALA A 122 3.54 5.82 23.31
C ALA A 122 2.22 5.10 23.02
N ASP A 123 1.19 5.85 22.61
CA ASP A 123 -0.12 5.32 22.22
C ASP A 123 -0.06 4.71 20.81
N VAL A 124 0.67 3.61 20.68
CA VAL A 124 0.86 2.86 19.44
C VAL A 124 0.69 1.36 19.71
N PRO A 125 0.14 0.59 18.76
CA PRO A 125 -0.07 -0.83 18.97
C PRO A 125 1.27 -1.59 18.94
N HIS A 126 1.37 -2.61 19.79
CA HIS A 126 2.49 -3.55 19.83
C HIS A 126 1.98 -4.96 19.57
N GLY A 127 2.80 -5.80 18.95
CA GLY A 127 2.31 -7.08 18.47
C GLY A 127 3.33 -8.21 18.40
N SER A 128 2.82 -9.34 17.95
CA SER A 128 3.55 -10.58 17.74
C SER A 128 3.08 -11.20 16.43
N ALA A 129 4.00 -11.70 15.61
CA ALA A 129 3.68 -12.40 14.38
C ALA A 129 4.52 -13.66 14.22
N VAL A 130 4.00 -14.58 13.41
CA VAL A 130 4.65 -15.84 13.08
C VAL A 130 4.91 -15.87 11.58
N ILE A 131 6.10 -16.36 11.19
CA ILE A 131 6.42 -16.67 9.79
C ILE A 131 6.55 -18.18 9.59
N LEU A 132 5.93 -18.68 8.53
CA LEU A 132 5.98 -20.09 8.11
C LEU A 132 7.04 -20.32 7.04
N PRO A 133 7.49 -21.58 6.78
CA PRO A 133 8.55 -21.87 5.80
C PRO A 133 8.23 -21.38 4.38
N GLY A 134 6.94 -21.38 4.01
CA GLY A 134 6.46 -20.84 2.74
C GLY A 134 6.50 -19.30 2.64
N GLY A 135 6.85 -18.60 3.71
CA GLY A 135 6.84 -17.14 3.82
C GLY A 135 5.51 -16.56 4.31
N GLN A 136 4.45 -17.36 4.37
CA GLN A 136 3.16 -16.91 4.94
C GLN A 136 3.32 -16.44 6.38
N MET A 137 2.60 -15.37 6.73
CA MET A 137 2.60 -14.81 8.07
C MET A 137 1.18 -14.63 8.60
N PHE A 138 1.05 -14.70 9.92
CA PHE A 138 -0.12 -14.29 10.68
C PHE A 138 0.34 -13.64 11.98
N GLY A 139 -0.50 -12.84 12.63
CA GLY A 139 -0.09 -12.13 13.82
C GLY A 139 -1.24 -11.60 14.66
N ARG A 140 -0.87 -11.00 15.78
CA ARG A 140 -1.77 -10.41 16.78
C ARG A 140 -1.16 -9.16 17.40
N VAL A 141 -2.00 -8.33 17.98
CA VAL A 141 -1.64 -7.12 18.70
C VAL A 141 -2.22 -7.16 20.10
N LEU A 142 -1.51 -6.54 21.03
CA LEU A 142 -1.99 -6.33 22.39
C LEU A 142 -3.12 -5.31 22.37
N ASN A 143 -4.28 -5.68 22.88
CA ASN A 143 -5.44 -4.79 23.00
C ASN A 143 -5.47 -4.08 24.36
N ALA A 144 -6.38 -3.12 24.52
CA ALA A 144 -6.49 -2.30 25.73
C ALA A 144 -6.91 -3.10 26.99
N ALA A 145 -7.48 -4.30 26.82
CA ALA A 145 -7.90 -5.19 27.90
C ALA A 145 -6.83 -6.25 28.24
N ASP A 146 -5.58 -6.04 27.79
CA ASP A 146 -4.46 -6.98 27.92
C ASP A 146 -4.72 -8.36 27.27
N GLY A 147 -5.66 -8.42 26.34
CA GLY A 147 -5.87 -9.55 25.44
C GLY A 147 -5.22 -9.35 24.08
N PHE A 148 -5.56 -10.22 23.13
CA PHE A 148 -5.01 -10.16 21.78
C PHE A 148 -6.09 -10.04 20.71
N ASP A 149 -5.93 -9.06 19.83
CA ASP A 149 -6.71 -8.94 18.59
C ASP A 149 -5.83 -9.39 17.41
N PRO A 150 -6.38 -10.01 16.36
CA PRO A 150 -5.58 -10.40 15.20
C PRO A 150 -5.05 -9.17 14.46
N ILE A 151 -3.83 -9.27 13.91
CA ILE A 151 -3.42 -8.41 12.81
C ILE A 151 -4.27 -8.82 11.61
N TYR A 152 -5.19 -7.95 11.21
CA TYR A 152 -6.23 -8.26 10.23
C TYR A 152 -5.63 -8.69 8.88
N CYS A 153 -4.59 -7.99 8.43
CA CYS A 153 -3.87 -8.32 7.20
C CYS A 153 -2.37 -8.07 7.36
N ILE A 154 -1.56 -9.04 6.93
CA ILE A 154 -0.12 -8.85 6.71
C ILE A 154 0.12 -8.81 5.20
N SER A 155 0.70 -7.71 4.70
CA SER A 155 0.92 -7.48 3.27
C SER A 155 2.40 -7.37 2.91
N VAL A 156 2.78 -7.91 1.75
CA VAL A 156 4.14 -7.81 1.18
C VAL A 156 4.09 -7.23 -0.22
N ALA A 157 4.77 -6.09 -0.43
CA ALA A 157 4.95 -5.47 -1.73
C ALA A 157 6.24 -6.00 -2.41
N GLY A 158 6.18 -7.25 -2.90
CA GLY A 158 7.28 -7.98 -3.54
C GLY A 158 7.17 -8.04 -5.06
N ASP A 159 7.86 -9.01 -5.68
CA ASP A 159 7.59 -9.36 -7.08
C ASP A 159 6.18 -9.90 -7.23
N ASP A 160 5.80 -10.77 -6.29
CA ASP A 160 4.42 -11.13 -6.00
C ASP A 160 3.86 -10.23 -4.89
N LEU A 161 2.57 -9.91 -5.01
CA LEU A 161 1.82 -9.21 -3.97
C LEU A 161 1.17 -10.22 -3.04
N HIS A 162 1.58 -10.23 -1.78
CA HIS A 162 0.99 -11.13 -0.77
C HIS A 162 0.09 -10.35 0.19
N PHE A 163 -1.05 -10.95 0.51
CA PHE A 163 -2.00 -10.47 1.52
C PHE A 163 -2.51 -11.69 2.30
N TRP A 164 -2.14 -11.78 3.57
CA TRP A 164 -2.58 -12.84 4.47
C TRP A 164 -3.56 -12.27 5.49
N TYR A 165 -4.82 -12.69 5.39
CA TYR A 165 -5.91 -12.22 6.23
C TYR A 165 -6.15 -13.16 7.41
N ALA A 166 -6.47 -12.60 8.58
CA ALA A 166 -6.74 -13.39 9.79
C ALA A 166 -8.02 -14.23 9.70
N ASP A 167 -8.98 -13.82 8.86
CA ASP A 167 -10.31 -14.40 8.69
C ASP A 167 -10.50 -15.06 7.32
N ALA A 168 -9.42 -15.55 6.70
CA ALA A 168 -9.46 -16.13 5.34
C ALA A 168 -10.53 -17.23 5.19
N GLY A 169 -11.31 -17.17 4.10
CA GLY A 169 -12.37 -18.15 3.77
C GLY A 169 -13.79 -17.75 4.20
N SER A 170 -14.00 -16.51 4.63
CA SER A 170 -15.28 -16.01 5.18
C SER A 170 -16.14 -15.20 4.19
N ILE A 171 -15.71 -15.02 2.93
CA ILE A 171 -16.46 -14.21 1.95
C ILE A 171 -17.38 -15.08 1.08
N GLU A 172 -18.68 -14.78 1.12
CA GLU A 172 -19.63 -15.26 0.11
C GLU A 172 -19.36 -14.60 -1.24
N LEU A 173 -19.15 -15.42 -2.28
CA LEU A 173 -18.85 -14.94 -3.63
C LEU A 173 -20.14 -14.60 -4.40
N PRO A 174 -20.30 -13.36 -4.91
CA PRO A 174 -21.43 -13.01 -5.76
C PRO A 174 -21.41 -13.77 -7.10
N ASN A 175 -22.58 -13.98 -7.71
CA ASN A 175 -22.68 -14.70 -8.98
C ASN A 175 -21.97 -14.00 -10.15
N PHE A 176 -21.82 -12.66 -10.13
CA PHE A 176 -21.23 -11.91 -11.26
C PHE A 176 -19.72 -12.13 -11.45
N VAL A 177 -19.02 -12.64 -10.43
CA VAL A 177 -17.60 -12.99 -10.48
C VAL A 177 -17.36 -14.47 -10.78
N ALA A 178 -18.41 -15.26 -11.01
CA ALA A 178 -18.30 -16.71 -11.20
C ALA A 178 -17.42 -17.10 -12.40
N SER A 179 -17.49 -16.37 -13.52
CA SER A 179 -16.64 -16.59 -14.69
C SER A 179 -15.17 -16.23 -14.44
N HIS A 180 -14.91 -15.15 -13.69
CA HIS A 180 -13.55 -14.78 -13.29
C HIS A 180 -12.96 -15.77 -12.28
N ALA A 181 -13.76 -16.30 -11.35
CA ALA A 181 -13.34 -17.32 -10.39
C ALA A 181 -12.98 -18.66 -11.07
N GLN A 182 -13.58 -18.97 -12.23
CA GLN A 182 -13.21 -20.13 -13.04
C GLN A 182 -11.83 -19.96 -13.70
N ALA A 183 -11.44 -18.72 -14.03
CA ALA A 183 -10.15 -18.41 -14.66
C ALA A 183 -9.02 -18.16 -13.66
N PHE A 184 -9.31 -17.51 -12.52
CA PHE A 184 -8.31 -17.00 -11.57
C PHE A 184 -8.41 -17.57 -10.15
N ASP A 185 -9.16 -18.67 -9.98
CA ASP A 185 -9.52 -19.24 -8.69
C ASP A 185 -10.41 -18.34 -7.80
N LYS A 186 -11.06 -18.97 -6.81
CA LYS A 186 -11.94 -18.28 -5.85
C LYS A 186 -11.20 -17.32 -4.92
N GLY A 187 -9.94 -17.62 -4.61
CA GLY A 187 -9.10 -16.84 -3.71
C GLY A 187 -8.69 -15.49 -4.31
N THR A 188 -8.50 -15.39 -5.62
CA THR A 188 -8.21 -14.11 -6.28
C THR A 188 -9.36 -13.13 -6.16
N ILE A 189 -10.59 -13.61 -6.38
CA ILE A 189 -11.79 -12.78 -6.22
C ILE A 189 -12.01 -12.38 -4.76
N GLU A 190 -11.84 -13.33 -3.83
CA GLU A 190 -11.90 -13.02 -2.39
C GLU A 190 -10.93 -11.89 -2.01
N ARG A 191 -9.68 -11.95 -2.52
CA ARG A 191 -8.68 -10.89 -2.30
C ARG A 191 -9.14 -9.56 -2.88
N LEU A 192 -9.58 -9.50 -4.14
CA LEU A 192 -10.05 -8.24 -4.75
C LEU A 192 -11.21 -7.60 -3.96
N ARG A 193 -12.11 -8.43 -3.42
CA ARG A 193 -13.22 -7.99 -2.56
C ARG A 193 -12.81 -7.51 -1.17
N ARG A 194 -11.54 -7.65 -0.79
CA ARG A 194 -10.95 -7.08 0.43
C ARG A 194 -10.06 -5.88 0.14
N LEU A 195 -9.44 -5.84 -1.04
CA LEU A 195 -8.45 -4.84 -1.40
C LEU A 195 -9.07 -3.46 -1.67
N SER A 196 -8.34 -2.45 -1.22
CA SER A 196 -8.60 -1.05 -1.48
C SER A 196 -7.55 -0.46 -2.43
N PHE A 197 -8.00 0.35 -3.37
CA PHE A 197 -7.17 0.91 -4.44
C PHE A 197 -7.23 2.43 -4.42
N ALA A 198 -6.08 3.09 -4.53
CA ALA A 198 -6.03 4.51 -4.87
C ALA A 198 -5.78 4.66 -6.38
N VAL A 199 -6.60 5.42 -7.09
CA VAL A 199 -6.40 5.78 -8.49
C VAL A 199 -6.27 7.30 -8.58
N ILE A 200 -5.07 7.78 -8.89
CA ILE A 200 -4.80 9.22 -8.96
C ILE A 200 -4.74 9.67 -10.41
N GLY A 201 -5.59 10.63 -10.77
CA GLY A 201 -5.96 10.96 -12.14
C GLY A 201 -7.16 10.10 -12.57
N ALA A 202 -8.27 10.74 -12.90
CA ALA A 202 -9.57 10.14 -13.25
C ALA A 202 -9.92 10.30 -14.74
N SER A 203 -8.92 10.55 -15.59
CA SER A 203 -9.10 10.82 -17.02
C SER A 203 -8.84 9.59 -17.90
N GLY A 204 -8.04 9.72 -18.97
CA GLY A 204 -7.89 8.72 -20.02
C GLY A 204 -7.26 7.37 -19.59
N THR A 205 -6.37 7.34 -18.61
CA THR A 205 -5.83 6.08 -18.04
C THR A 205 -6.51 5.70 -16.74
N GLY A 206 -6.95 6.68 -15.96
CA GLY A 206 -7.64 6.48 -14.69
C GLY A 206 -9.02 5.88 -14.81
N SER A 207 -9.87 6.41 -15.71
CA SER A 207 -11.24 5.92 -15.84
C SER A 207 -11.33 4.47 -16.34
N PRO A 208 -10.50 3.99 -17.30
CA PRO A 208 -10.44 2.55 -17.59
C PRO A 208 -9.93 1.73 -16.41
N THR A 209 -8.95 2.20 -15.65
CA THR A 209 -8.47 1.48 -14.46
C THR A 209 -9.58 1.34 -13.41
N ILE A 210 -10.33 2.41 -13.12
CA ILE A 210 -11.47 2.39 -12.20
C ILE A 210 -12.56 1.43 -12.68
N GLU A 211 -12.89 1.49 -13.97
CA GLU A 211 -13.86 0.60 -14.63
C GLU A 211 -13.47 -0.88 -14.42
N GLN A 212 -12.21 -1.22 -14.71
CA GLN A 212 -11.72 -2.58 -14.55
C GLN A 212 -11.72 -3.04 -13.09
N LEU A 213 -11.27 -2.19 -12.17
CA LEU A 213 -11.25 -2.51 -10.74
C LEU A 213 -12.65 -2.79 -10.19
N MET A 214 -13.65 -1.96 -10.52
CA MET A 214 -15.01 -2.20 -10.06
C MET A 214 -15.61 -3.49 -10.66
N ARG A 215 -15.32 -3.79 -11.92
CA ARG A 215 -15.80 -5.01 -12.61
C ARG A 215 -15.16 -6.28 -12.07
N LEU A 216 -13.91 -6.18 -11.62
CA LEU A 216 -13.20 -7.26 -10.94
C LEU A 216 -13.61 -7.42 -9.47
N GLY A 217 -14.47 -6.53 -8.96
CA GLY A 217 -15.04 -6.62 -7.62
C GLY A 217 -14.12 -6.05 -6.53
N ALA A 218 -13.33 -5.02 -6.85
CA ALA A 218 -12.59 -4.26 -5.84
C ALA A 218 -13.50 -3.87 -4.66
N ALA A 219 -13.01 -3.99 -3.43
CA ALA A 219 -13.78 -3.61 -2.24
C ALA A 219 -14.04 -2.10 -2.21
N LEU A 220 -12.96 -1.34 -2.44
CA LEU A 220 -12.94 0.10 -2.33
C LEU A 220 -12.02 0.71 -3.39
N ILE A 221 -12.46 1.81 -3.99
CA ILE A 221 -11.63 2.67 -4.82
C ILE A 221 -11.67 4.09 -4.25
N VAL A 222 -10.50 4.67 -3.98
CA VAL A 222 -10.32 6.10 -3.73
C VAL A 222 -9.88 6.73 -5.06
N GLY A 223 -10.75 7.54 -5.66
CA GLY A 223 -10.46 8.27 -6.90
C GLY A 223 -10.07 9.70 -6.59
N VAL A 224 -8.94 10.15 -7.11
CA VAL A 224 -8.40 11.49 -6.85
C VAL A 224 -8.17 12.23 -8.16
N ASP A 225 -8.85 13.36 -8.36
CA ASP A 225 -8.67 14.27 -9.49
C ASP A 225 -9.32 15.61 -9.13
N ASP A 226 -8.63 16.72 -9.34
CA ASP A 226 -9.12 18.08 -9.04
C ASP A 226 -9.83 18.77 -10.22
N ASP A 227 -9.85 18.14 -11.40
CA ASP A 227 -10.45 18.73 -12.60
C ASP A 227 -11.96 18.45 -12.74
N HIS A 228 -12.55 19.23 -13.63
CA HIS A 228 -13.92 19.07 -14.12
C HIS A 228 -13.96 18.45 -15.52
N MET A 229 -15.14 18.00 -15.92
CA MET A 229 -15.39 17.51 -17.26
C MET A 229 -15.28 18.63 -18.30
N GLU A 230 -14.63 18.32 -19.42
CA GLU A 230 -14.52 19.17 -20.60
C GLU A 230 -14.93 18.36 -21.84
N GLU A 231 -15.40 19.01 -22.91
CA GLU A 231 -15.85 18.33 -24.14
C GLU A 231 -14.81 17.34 -24.68
N ARG A 232 -13.53 17.75 -24.71
CA ARG A 232 -12.42 16.92 -25.19
C ARG A 232 -12.12 15.70 -24.32
N ASN A 233 -12.72 15.59 -23.14
CA ASN A 233 -12.55 14.46 -22.23
C ASN A 233 -13.60 13.38 -22.45
N VAL A 234 -14.79 13.73 -22.96
CA VAL A 234 -15.92 12.80 -23.11
C VAL A 234 -15.59 11.62 -24.04
N ASN A 235 -14.70 11.83 -25.00
CA ASN A 235 -14.24 10.78 -25.93
C ASN A 235 -13.37 9.69 -25.28
N ARG A 236 -12.90 9.85 -24.03
CA ARG A 236 -11.95 8.94 -23.38
C ARG A 236 -12.21 8.68 -21.90
N ILE A 237 -12.97 9.54 -21.22
CA ILE A 237 -13.40 9.28 -19.85
C ILE A 237 -14.62 8.38 -19.91
N LEU A 238 -14.47 7.13 -19.48
CA LEU A 238 -15.55 6.16 -19.51
C LEU A 238 -16.73 6.65 -18.64
N ASN A 239 -17.95 6.36 -19.11
CA ASN A 239 -19.22 6.73 -18.46
C ASN A 239 -19.53 8.23 -18.36
N SER A 240 -18.73 9.08 -18.99
CA SER A 240 -19.00 10.52 -19.08
C SER A 240 -19.88 10.88 -20.27
N THR A 241 -20.56 12.02 -20.18
CA THR A 241 -21.51 12.53 -21.17
C THR A 241 -21.30 14.03 -21.42
N MET A 242 -21.90 14.55 -22.49
CA MET A 242 -21.90 16.00 -22.74
C MET A 242 -22.70 16.78 -21.69
N ASP A 243 -23.71 16.16 -21.07
CA ASP A 243 -24.45 16.77 -19.95
C ASP A 243 -23.53 16.98 -18.73
N ASP A 244 -22.59 16.06 -18.48
CA ASP A 244 -21.60 16.26 -17.41
C ASP A 244 -20.68 17.47 -17.67
N VAL A 245 -20.42 17.78 -18.96
CA VAL A 245 -19.64 18.97 -19.36
C VAL A 245 -20.46 20.23 -19.18
N GLU A 246 -21.71 20.26 -19.66
CA GLU A 246 -22.61 21.41 -19.52
C GLU A 246 -22.84 21.80 -18.06
N ASN A 247 -22.83 20.82 -17.15
CA ASN A 247 -22.97 21.02 -15.71
C ASN A 247 -21.63 21.18 -14.97
N GLU A 248 -20.50 21.30 -15.68
CA GLU A 248 -19.14 21.42 -15.12
C GLU A 248 -18.88 20.39 -14.01
N ARG A 249 -19.26 19.13 -14.23
CA ARG A 249 -19.19 18.12 -13.16
C ARG A 249 -17.74 17.70 -12.88
N PRO A 250 -17.35 17.50 -11.61
CA PRO A 250 -16.03 16.95 -11.29
C PRO A 250 -15.85 15.56 -11.88
N LYS A 251 -14.66 15.27 -12.43
CA LYS A 251 -14.37 13.97 -13.06
C LYS A 251 -14.62 12.80 -12.11
N VAL A 252 -14.17 12.94 -10.86
CA VAL A 252 -14.34 11.90 -9.81
C VAL A 252 -15.80 11.61 -9.48
N ASP A 253 -16.69 12.61 -9.57
CA ASP A 253 -18.11 12.44 -9.25
C ASP A 253 -18.84 11.67 -10.37
N VAL A 254 -18.48 11.94 -11.63
CA VAL A 254 -19.00 11.19 -12.78
C VAL A 254 -18.64 9.70 -12.67
N LEU A 255 -17.41 9.40 -12.26
CA LEU A 255 -16.97 8.02 -12.04
C LEU A 255 -17.59 7.39 -10.79
N ALA A 256 -17.79 8.16 -9.71
CA ALA A 256 -18.48 7.68 -8.51
C ALA A 256 -19.91 7.23 -8.85
N ASP A 257 -20.64 8.02 -9.64
CA ASP A 257 -21.97 7.66 -10.12
C ASP A 257 -21.93 6.43 -11.01
N ALA A 258 -20.92 6.30 -11.89
CA ALA A 258 -20.77 5.11 -12.73
C ALA A 258 -20.56 3.84 -11.89
N VAL A 259 -19.71 3.91 -10.86
CA VAL A 259 -19.48 2.78 -9.93
C VAL A 259 -20.77 2.44 -9.18
N GLY A 260 -21.48 3.46 -8.67
CA GLY A 260 -22.77 3.29 -7.99
C GLY A 260 -23.83 2.67 -8.89
N ARG A 261 -23.99 3.16 -10.12
CA ARG A 261 -24.93 2.63 -11.13
C ARG A 261 -24.61 1.19 -11.51
N THR A 262 -23.33 0.83 -11.59
CA THR A 262 -22.91 -0.54 -11.94
C THR A 262 -23.27 -1.53 -10.82
N GLY A 263 -23.24 -1.11 -9.56
CA GLY A 263 -23.87 -1.84 -8.46
C GLY A 263 -23.18 -3.16 -8.06
N LEU A 264 -21.88 -3.32 -8.33
CA LEU A 264 -21.12 -4.55 -8.02
C LEU A 264 -20.60 -4.63 -6.58
N GLY A 265 -21.00 -3.67 -5.74
CA GLY A 265 -20.63 -3.60 -4.32
C GLY A 265 -19.28 -2.92 -4.04
N THR A 266 -18.60 -2.39 -5.06
CA THR A 266 -17.42 -1.55 -4.87
C THR A 266 -17.83 -0.21 -4.26
N ARG A 267 -17.25 0.13 -3.10
CA ARG A 267 -17.38 1.48 -2.53
C ARG A 267 -16.44 2.43 -3.28
N PHE A 268 -16.91 3.62 -3.64
CA PHE A 268 -16.09 4.65 -4.26
C PHE A 268 -15.99 5.87 -3.33
N ILE A 269 -14.78 6.39 -3.13
CA ILE A 269 -14.52 7.64 -2.39
C ILE A 269 -13.96 8.65 -3.40
N PRO A 270 -14.79 9.60 -3.89
CA PRO A 270 -14.31 10.66 -4.77
C PRO A 270 -13.59 11.73 -3.94
N MET A 271 -12.38 12.09 -4.36
CA MET A 271 -11.61 13.20 -3.81
C MET A 271 -11.34 14.22 -4.90
N LYS A 272 -12.15 15.28 -4.92
CA LYS A 272 -11.99 16.43 -5.81
C LYS A 272 -10.89 17.37 -5.30
N LYS A 273 -9.67 16.84 -5.20
CA LYS A 273 -8.54 17.49 -4.56
C LYS A 273 -7.26 17.08 -5.24
N ASN A 274 -6.29 17.98 -5.20
CA ASN A 274 -4.95 17.71 -5.68
C ASN A 274 -4.24 16.68 -4.79
N LEU A 275 -3.37 15.85 -5.37
CA LEU A 275 -2.59 14.86 -4.61
C LEU A 275 -1.77 15.47 -3.46
N TRP A 276 -1.31 16.72 -3.61
CA TRP A 276 -0.52 17.42 -2.60
C TRP A 276 -1.34 17.86 -1.37
N ASP A 277 -2.67 17.74 -1.39
CA ASP A 277 -3.50 17.98 -0.22
C ASP A 277 -3.20 16.90 0.87
N PRO A 278 -2.86 17.29 2.11
CA PRO A 278 -2.57 16.35 3.18
C PRO A 278 -3.70 15.35 3.48
N GLU A 279 -4.96 15.72 3.26
CA GLU A 279 -6.10 14.82 3.41
C GLU A 279 -6.05 13.69 2.37
N VAL A 280 -5.73 14.03 1.11
CA VAL A 280 -5.57 13.05 0.04
C VAL A 280 -4.43 12.10 0.35
N ILE A 281 -3.27 12.63 0.78
CA ILE A 281 -2.11 11.80 1.16
C ILE A 281 -2.50 10.82 2.27
N ARG A 282 -3.22 11.29 3.29
CA ARG A 282 -3.70 10.44 4.39
C ARG A 282 -4.65 9.37 3.89
N GLU A 283 -5.56 9.69 2.97
CA GLU A 283 -6.54 8.73 2.46
C GLU A 283 -5.89 7.67 1.54
N VAL A 284 -4.98 8.09 0.66
CA VAL A 284 -4.20 7.20 -0.21
C VAL A 284 -3.34 6.26 0.61
N ALA A 285 -2.74 6.71 1.72
CA ALA A 285 -1.95 5.86 2.62
C ALA A 285 -2.76 4.74 3.31
N GLN A 286 -4.10 4.79 3.25
CA GLN A 286 -4.97 3.70 3.74
C GLN A 286 -5.18 2.59 2.71
N CYS A 287 -4.85 2.84 1.45
CA CYS A 287 -5.09 1.89 0.38
C CYS A 287 -4.02 0.79 0.36
N ASP A 288 -4.37 -0.34 -0.26
CA ASP A 288 -3.49 -1.50 -0.39
C ASP A 288 -2.63 -1.45 -1.65
N ILE A 289 -3.12 -0.77 -2.70
CA ILE A 289 -2.45 -0.64 -4.00
C ILE A 289 -2.68 0.78 -4.54
N ILE A 290 -1.66 1.37 -5.17
CA ILE A 290 -1.75 2.68 -5.84
C ILE A 290 -1.61 2.49 -7.35
N PHE A 291 -2.51 3.11 -8.10
CA PHE A 291 -2.38 3.38 -9.53
C PHE A 291 -2.20 4.88 -9.76
N GLY A 292 -1.07 5.25 -10.34
CA GLY A 292 -0.78 6.61 -10.79
C GLY A 292 -1.14 6.74 -12.25
N CYS A 293 -2.16 7.53 -12.52
CA CYS A 293 -2.73 7.81 -13.83
C CYS A 293 -2.62 9.30 -14.17
N MET A 294 -1.60 9.97 -13.60
CA MET A 294 -1.29 11.39 -13.82
C MET A 294 -0.20 11.57 -14.87
N ASP A 295 -0.18 12.73 -15.51
CA ASP A 295 0.89 13.19 -16.40
C ASP A 295 1.92 14.08 -15.69
N THR A 296 1.60 14.59 -14.50
CA THR A 296 2.46 15.52 -13.76
C THR A 296 3.66 14.84 -13.10
N VAL A 297 4.85 15.43 -13.32
CA VAL A 297 6.13 14.93 -12.79
C VAL A 297 6.18 14.96 -11.27
N ASP A 298 5.74 16.06 -10.66
CA ASP A 298 5.69 16.25 -9.22
C ASP A 298 4.67 15.31 -8.55
N GLY A 299 3.52 15.06 -9.18
CA GLY A 299 2.54 14.09 -8.71
C GLY A 299 3.09 12.67 -8.70
N ARG A 300 3.76 12.26 -9.79
CA ARG A 300 4.44 10.96 -9.88
C ARG A 300 5.58 10.80 -8.87
N TYR A 301 6.34 11.87 -8.61
CA TYR A 301 7.35 11.88 -7.54
C TYR A 301 6.73 11.67 -6.16
N LEU A 302 5.66 12.41 -5.84
CA LEU A 302 4.97 12.29 -4.55
C LEU A 302 4.36 10.89 -4.38
N LEU A 303 3.76 10.32 -5.41
CA LEU A 303 3.25 8.94 -5.37
C LEU A 303 4.35 7.92 -5.07
N ASN A 304 5.52 8.05 -5.70
CA ASN A 304 6.66 7.20 -5.39
C ASN A 304 7.08 7.31 -3.90
N ALA A 305 7.07 8.54 -3.36
CA ALA A 305 7.40 8.78 -1.96
C ALA A 305 6.37 8.15 -1.01
N ILE A 306 5.07 8.34 -1.27
CA ILE A 306 3.97 7.73 -0.50
C ILE A 306 4.09 6.20 -0.54
N ALA A 307 4.23 5.62 -1.73
CA ALA A 307 4.35 4.18 -1.92
C ALA A 307 5.54 3.58 -1.15
N SER A 308 6.70 4.26 -1.22
CA SER A 308 7.90 3.83 -0.50
C SER A 308 7.75 3.98 1.01
N TYR A 309 7.18 5.08 1.48
CA TYR A 309 7.04 5.39 2.90
C TYR A 309 6.05 4.47 3.61
N TYR A 310 4.95 4.09 2.95
CA TYR A 310 3.89 3.25 3.53
C TYR A 310 3.97 1.77 3.11
N SER A 311 5.02 1.38 2.39
CA SER A 311 5.19 0.04 1.81
C SER A 311 3.97 -0.41 0.99
N ILE A 312 3.52 0.46 0.07
CA ILE A 312 2.38 0.21 -0.80
C ILE A 312 2.91 -0.04 -2.23
N PRO A 313 2.49 -1.12 -2.93
CA PRO A 313 2.82 -1.32 -4.33
C PRO A 313 2.22 -0.21 -5.21
N TYR A 314 3.03 0.34 -6.11
CA TYR A 314 2.62 1.44 -6.99
C TYR A 314 2.81 1.07 -8.46
N PHE A 315 1.74 1.19 -9.24
CA PHE A 315 1.73 1.07 -10.69
C PHE A 315 1.56 2.44 -11.34
N ASP A 316 2.61 2.95 -12.00
CA ASP A 316 2.57 4.17 -12.80
C ASP A 316 2.18 3.84 -14.24
N ILE A 317 1.13 4.47 -14.74
CA ILE A 317 0.58 4.24 -16.08
C ILE A 317 0.67 5.55 -16.88
N GLY A 318 1.43 5.52 -17.97
CA GLY A 318 1.60 6.67 -18.87
C GLY A 318 1.27 6.33 -20.31
N VAL A 319 0.61 7.25 -21.00
CA VAL A 319 0.41 7.21 -22.46
C VAL A 319 0.96 8.50 -23.05
N ARG A 320 1.74 8.38 -24.13
CA ARG A 320 2.27 9.51 -24.88
C ARG A 320 1.90 9.36 -26.35
N LEU A 321 1.36 10.41 -26.93
CA LEU A 321 1.11 10.51 -28.37
C LEU A 321 2.04 11.56 -28.94
N ASP A 322 2.88 11.15 -29.90
CA ASP A 322 3.75 12.05 -30.65
C ASP A 322 3.11 12.32 -32.01
N ALA A 323 2.73 13.57 -32.26
CA ALA A 323 2.10 14.00 -33.50
C ALA A 323 2.93 15.10 -34.16
N THR A 324 3.19 14.95 -35.45
CA THR A 324 3.80 16.00 -36.28
C THR A 324 2.71 16.77 -36.98
N LYS A 325 2.93 18.08 -37.16
CA LYS A 325 2.13 18.89 -38.08
C LYS A 325 2.84 18.86 -39.43
N ASP A 326 2.19 18.31 -40.44
CA ASP A 326 2.69 18.41 -41.81
C ASP A 326 2.41 19.82 -42.37
N PHE A 327 3.05 20.15 -43.50
CA PHE A 327 2.92 21.45 -44.17
C PHE A 327 1.48 21.84 -44.52
N ASP A 328 0.58 20.86 -44.70
CA ASP A 328 -0.83 21.09 -45.05
C ASP A 328 -1.76 21.20 -43.82
N GLY A 329 -1.20 21.27 -42.60
CA GLY A 329 -1.97 21.42 -41.36
C GLY A 329 -2.69 20.14 -40.89
N VAL A 330 -2.50 19.02 -41.59
CA VAL A 330 -2.97 17.70 -41.15
C VAL A 330 -1.99 17.14 -40.11
N ALA A 331 -2.50 16.83 -38.92
CA ALA A 331 -1.70 16.20 -37.87
C ALA A 331 -1.50 14.72 -38.19
N ASN A 332 -0.25 14.30 -38.36
CA ASN A 332 0.12 12.90 -38.55
C ASN A 332 0.64 12.33 -37.22
N ILE A 333 0.06 11.21 -36.79
CA ILE A 333 0.51 10.51 -35.59
C ILE A 333 1.79 9.77 -35.96
N ARG A 334 2.92 10.18 -35.36
CA ARG A 334 4.21 9.53 -35.54
C ARG A 334 4.31 8.27 -34.70
N GLU A 335 3.91 8.37 -33.43
CA GLU A 335 4.01 7.27 -32.48
C GLU A 335 2.95 7.39 -31.37
N VAL A 336 2.48 6.24 -30.88
CA VAL A 336 1.70 6.13 -29.64
C VAL A 336 2.42 5.16 -28.72
N CYS A 337 2.91 5.65 -27.58
CA CYS A 337 3.63 4.86 -26.59
C CYS A 337 2.74 4.66 -25.35
N GLY A 338 2.68 3.43 -24.84
CA GLY A 338 2.17 3.12 -23.51
C GLY A 338 3.30 2.66 -22.59
N THR A 339 3.25 3.04 -21.32
CA THR A 339 4.22 2.63 -20.29
C THR A 339 3.49 2.21 -19.04
N VAL A 340 3.94 1.12 -18.43
CA VAL A 340 3.52 0.67 -17.11
C VAL A 340 4.76 0.39 -16.29
N ASN A 341 4.96 1.12 -15.20
CA ASN A 341 6.02 0.85 -14.25
C ASN A 341 5.41 0.29 -12.97
N TYR A 342 5.83 -0.91 -12.57
CA TYR A 342 5.60 -1.39 -11.21
C TYR A 342 6.77 -0.98 -10.31
N LEU A 343 6.47 -0.33 -9.19
CA LEU A 343 7.42 0.15 -8.20
C LEU A 343 7.24 -0.62 -6.89
N ARG A 344 8.33 -1.31 -6.51
CA ARG A 344 8.47 -1.98 -5.23
C ARG A 344 9.05 -1.00 -4.20
N PRO A 345 8.45 -0.86 -3.01
CA PRO A 345 9.01 -0.05 -1.93
C PRO A 345 10.48 -0.42 -1.64
N GLY A 346 11.37 0.56 -1.63
CA GLY A 346 12.80 0.36 -1.37
C GLY A 346 13.67 -0.03 -2.58
N ARG A 347 13.10 -0.17 -3.79
CA ARG A 347 13.83 -0.46 -5.04
C ARG A 347 13.89 0.76 -5.96
N SER A 348 13.89 0.55 -7.28
CA SER A 348 13.97 1.63 -8.26
C SER A 348 12.73 2.51 -8.26
N SER A 349 12.96 3.82 -8.17
CA SER A 349 11.97 4.88 -8.38
C SER A 349 11.86 5.29 -9.84
N LEU A 350 10.82 6.06 -10.18
CA LEU A 350 10.69 6.68 -11.52
C LEU A 350 11.88 7.59 -11.86
N VAL A 351 12.44 8.28 -10.87
CA VAL A 351 13.66 9.09 -11.02
C VAL A 351 14.86 8.22 -11.37
N SER A 352 15.08 7.13 -10.62
CA SER A 352 16.21 6.21 -10.88
C SER A 352 16.10 5.49 -12.23
N ARG A 353 14.89 5.38 -12.78
CA ARG A 353 14.61 4.83 -14.12
C ARG A 353 14.73 5.88 -15.23
N GLY A 354 15.01 7.14 -14.90
CA GLY A 354 15.21 8.21 -15.87
C GLY A 354 13.92 8.73 -16.53
N LEU A 355 12.75 8.51 -15.92
CA LEU A 355 11.49 9.06 -16.45
C LEU A 355 11.40 10.58 -16.26
N PHE A 356 12.03 11.10 -15.21
CA PHE A 356 12.21 12.53 -14.93
C PHE A 356 13.35 12.74 -13.94
N THR A 357 13.87 13.95 -13.86
CA THR A 357 14.95 14.37 -12.98
C THR A 357 14.41 15.11 -11.75
N MET A 358 15.26 15.27 -10.72
CA MET A 358 14.89 16.12 -9.58
C MET A 358 14.77 17.60 -9.96
N SER A 359 15.44 18.05 -11.02
CA SER A 359 15.27 19.39 -11.57
C SER A 359 13.85 19.56 -12.16
N ASP A 360 13.34 18.56 -12.87
CA ASP A 360 11.97 18.56 -13.40
C ASP A 360 10.94 18.61 -12.25
N VAL A 361 11.18 17.87 -11.17
CA VAL A 361 10.34 17.89 -9.96
C VAL A 361 10.34 19.28 -9.32
N ALA A 362 11.52 19.91 -9.20
CA ALA A 362 11.64 21.25 -8.64
C ALA A 362 10.91 22.31 -9.49
N ALA A 363 11.09 22.26 -10.82
CA ALA A 363 10.40 23.15 -11.74
C ALA A 363 8.87 22.97 -11.69
N ALA A 364 8.38 21.73 -11.70
CA ALA A 364 6.96 21.44 -11.57
C ALA A 364 6.38 21.90 -10.22
N GLY A 365 7.13 21.73 -9.13
CA GLY A 365 6.76 22.24 -7.80
C GLY A 365 6.72 23.76 -7.73
N LEU A 366 7.68 24.45 -8.35
CA LEU A 366 7.68 25.91 -8.44
C LEU A 366 6.47 26.41 -9.22
N ARG A 367 6.20 25.83 -10.39
CA ARG A 367 5.02 26.17 -11.21
C ARG A 367 3.71 26.04 -10.43
N ARG A 368 3.60 25.04 -9.55
CA ARG A 368 2.39 24.81 -8.74
C ARG A 368 2.25 25.82 -7.59
N ASN A 369 3.34 26.14 -6.91
CA ASN A 369 3.31 26.97 -5.69
C ASN A 369 3.47 28.47 -5.96
N ASP A 370 4.23 28.84 -7.00
CA ASP A 370 4.49 30.22 -7.44
C ASP A 370 4.69 30.25 -8.97
N PRO A 371 3.58 30.26 -9.74
CA PRO A 371 3.63 30.31 -11.21
C PRO A 371 4.44 31.49 -11.74
N ALA A 372 4.36 32.65 -11.08
CA ALA A 372 5.07 33.85 -11.51
C ALA A 372 6.59 33.74 -11.33
N ALA A 373 7.06 33.04 -10.29
CA ALA A 373 8.48 32.73 -10.15
C ALA A 373 8.96 31.70 -11.16
N HIS A 374 8.14 30.70 -11.48
CA HIS A 374 8.45 29.74 -12.55
C HIS A 374 8.61 30.44 -13.90
N ASP A 375 7.69 31.34 -14.26
CA ASP A 375 7.75 32.05 -15.54
C ASP A 375 9.01 32.91 -15.65
N ARG A 376 9.41 33.60 -14.57
CA ARG A 376 10.70 34.31 -14.51
C ARG A 376 11.90 33.39 -14.68
N GLN A 377 11.89 32.21 -14.07
CA GLN A 377 13.00 31.25 -14.19
C GLN A 377 13.13 30.72 -15.62
N VAL A 378 12.00 30.47 -16.31
CA VAL A 378 11.99 30.07 -17.72
C VAL A 378 12.50 31.19 -18.63
N GLU A 379 12.23 32.45 -18.29
CA GLU A 379 12.77 33.62 -18.99
C GLU A 379 14.28 33.80 -18.78
N ASP A 380 14.79 33.46 -17.59
CA ASP A 380 16.20 33.64 -17.19
C ASP A 380 17.15 32.50 -17.63
N GLY A 381 16.62 31.32 -17.98
CA GLY A 381 17.38 30.17 -18.54
C GLY A 381 17.40 28.94 -17.63
#